data_AF-A0A7C9CX41-F1
#
_entry.id   AF-A0A7C9CX41-F1
#
_cell.length_a   1.000
_cell.length_b   1.000
_cell.length_c   1.000
_cell.angle_alpha   90.00
_cell.angle_beta   90.00
_cell.angle_gamma   90.00
#
_symmetry.space_group_name_H-M   'P 1'
#
loop_
_entity.id
_entity.type
_entity.pdbx_description
1 polymer ?
#
loop_
_entity_poly.entity_id
_entity_poly.type
_entity_poly.pdbx_seq_one_letter_code
_entity_poly.pdbx_strand_id
1 'polypeptide(L)'
;VFCLIYNIIAVTVCWIRGGGVKIFFLAIIYALLGVPLSYLLWYRPLYRAMRTDSAFKFGWFFMLYLFHIAFCIFAAIAPPIVFHGQSLTGILAAIDVFPHHALVGIFYLVGFGFFCLETLL
;
A
#
# COMPACT_ATOMS: atom_id res chain seq x y z
N VAL A 1 -0.14 -7.18 2.78
CA VAL A 1 1.35 -7.17 2.96
C VAL A 1 2.12 -7.42 1.66
N PHE A 2 1.70 -8.40 0.85
CA PHE A 2 2.32 -8.70 -0.44
C PHE A 2 2.44 -7.47 -1.36
N CYS A 3 1.43 -6.60 -1.36
CA CYS A 3 1.42 -5.35 -2.14
C CYS A 3 2.55 -4.41 -1.75
N LEU A 4 2.88 -4.32 -0.46
CA LEU A 4 3.97 -3.45 0.03
C LEU A 4 5.35 -4.00 -0.34
N ILE A 5 5.51 -5.33 -0.34
CA ILE A 5 6.74 -5.99 -0.79
C ILE A 5 6.93 -5.73 -2.29
N TYR A 6 5.87 -5.93 -3.08
CA TYR A 6 5.92 -5.65 -4.51
C TYR A 6 6.15 -4.16 -4.80
N ASN A 7 5.57 -3.27 -4.00
CA ASN A 7 5.81 -1.82 -4.09
C ASN A 7 7.30 -1.49 -3.91
N ILE A 8 8.01 -2.13 -2.97
CA ILE A 8 9.46 -1.96 -2.84
C ILE A 8 10.17 -2.38 -4.13
N ILE A 9 9.84 -3.55 -4.69
CA ILE A 9 10.48 -4.07 -5.91
C ILE A 9 10.27 -3.09 -7.08
N ALA A 10 9.03 -2.67 -7.32
CA ALA A 10 8.68 -1.74 -8.39
C ALA A 10 9.38 -0.37 -8.23
N VAL A 11 9.39 0.18 -7.02
CA VAL A 11 10.08 1.45 -6.72
C VAL A 11 11.59 1.31 -6.82
N THR A 12 12.16 0.14 -6.50
CA THR A 12 13.60 -0.13 -6.70
C THR A 12 13.96 -0.11 -8.18
N VAL A 13 13.11 -0.68 -9.05
CA VAL A 13 13.29 -0.61 -10.51
C VAL A 13 13.19 0.84 -11.01
N CYS A 14 12.25 1.62 -10.48
CA CYS A 14 12.14 3.06 -10.80
C CYS A 14 13.40 3.83 -10.37
N TRP A 15 13.93 3.53 -9.18
CA TRP A 15 15.14 4.16 -8.66
C TRP A 15 16.38 3.87 -9.53
N ILE A 16 16.58 2.61 -9.92
CA ILE A 16 17.70 2.19 -10.80
C ILE A 16 17.62 2.89 -12.17
N ARG A 17 16.41 3.21 -12.65
CA ARG A 17 16.17 3.91 -13.92
C ARG A 17 16.29 5.44 -13.83
N GLY A 18 16.77 5.97 -12.70
CA GLY A 18 16.96 7.41 -12.50
C GLY A 18 15.84 8.10 -11.71
N GLY A 19 14.91 7.33 -11.14
CA GLY A 19 13.93 7.84 -10.18
C GLY A 19 14.57 8.34 -8.89
N GLY A 20 13.90 9.26 -8.18
CA GLY A 20 14.45 9.87 -6.97
C GLY A 20 14.64 8.90 -5.81
N VAL A 21 15.80 8.95 -5.15
CA VAL A 21 16.15 8.13 -3.95
C VAL A 21 15.11 8.29 -2.81
N LYS A 22 14.50 9.48 -2.71
CA LYS A 22 13.47 9.78 -1.69
C LYS A 22 12.25 8.85 -1.81
N ILE A 23 11.89 8.47 -3.04
CA ILE A 23 10.75 7.60 -3.35
C ILE A 23 11.01 6.19 -2.80
N PHE A 24 12.24 5.70 -2.95
CA PHE A 24 12.70 4.41 -2.44
C PHE A 24 12.67 4.33 -0.91
N PHE A 25 13.20 5.35 -0.22
CA PHE A 25 13.14 5.38 1.25
C PHE A 25 11.69 5.36 1.77
N LEU A 26 10.78 6.07 1.10
CA LEU A 26 9.37 6.09 1.49
C LEU A 26 8.70 4.71 1.31
N ALA A 27 9.01 4.00 0.23
CA ALA A 27 8.52 2.64 0.00
C ALA A 27 8.98 1.66 1.09
N ILE A 28 10.23 1.78 1.56
CA ILE A 28 10.75 1.00 2.69
C ILE A 28 10.01 1.33 3.98
N ILE A 29 9.81 2.62 4.27
CA ILE A 29 9.06 3.06 5.47
C ILE A 29 7.65 2.48 5.45
N TYR A 30 6.95 2.50 4.31
CA TYR A 30 5.61 1.92 4.19
C TYR A 30 5.60 0.42 4.47
N ALA A 31 6.59 -0.34 3.99
CA ALA A 31 6.67 -1.76 4.28
C ALA A 31 6.99 -2.04 5.76
N LEU A 32 7.93 -1.30 6.35
CA LEU A 32 8.33 -1.47 7.75
C LEU A 32 7.23 -1.08 8.72
N LEU A 33 6.43 -0.05 8.41
CA LEU A 33 5.29 0.34 9.24
C LEU A 33 4.06 -0.53 8.99
N GLY A 34 3.85 -1.00 7.77
CA GLY A 34 2.69 -1.82 7.40
C GLY A 34 2.60 -3.11 8.22
N VAL A 35 3.73 -3.81 8.44
CA VAL A 35 3.76 -5.07 9.20
C VAL A 35 3.35 -4.88 10.68
N PRO A 36 4.01 -4.05 11.50
CA PRO A 36 3.62 -3.86 12.90
C PRO A 36 2.24 -3.21 13.05
N LEU A 37 1.87 -2.29 12.14
CA LEU A 37 0.57 -1.62 12.20
C LEU A 37 -0.58 -2.58 11.89
N SER A 38 -0.39 -3.52 10.94
CA SER A 38 -1.38 -4.56 10.66
C SER A 38 -1.69 -5.42 11.88
N TYR A 39 -0.64 -5.84 12.59
CA TYR A 39 -0.78 -6.66 13.79
C TYR A 39 -1.54 -5.92 14.91
N LEU A 40 -1.20 -4.65 15.13
CA LEU A 40 -1.77 -3.86 16.22
C LEU A 40 -3.21 -3.40 15.95
N LEU A 41 -3.52 -2.98 14.72
CA LEU A 41 -4.81 -2.38 14.39
C LEU A 41 -5.91 -3.39 14.15
N TRP A 42 -5.64 -4.56 13.58
CA TRP A 42 -6.72 -5.49 13.24
C TRP A 42 -6.49 -6.91 13.74
N TYR A 43 -5.30 -7.50 13.65
CA TYR A 43 -5.11 -8.88 14.16
C TYR A 43 -5.30 -8.99 15.68
N ARG A 44 -4.71 -8.09 16.45
CA ARG A 44 -4.82 -8.10 17.92
C ARG A 44 -6.25 -7.79 18.41
N PRO A 45 -6.97 -6.78 17.88
CA PRO A 45 -8.36 -6.55 18.22
C PRO A 45 -9.28 -7.71 17.80
N LEU A 46 -9.06 -8.31 16.63
CA LEU A 46 -9.82 -9.47 16.16
C LEU A 46 -9.67 -10.66 17.11
N TYR A 47 -8.43 -11.00 17.47
CA TYR A 47 -8.16 -12.11 18.39
C TYR A 47 -8.83 -11.91 19.76
N ARG A 48 -8.87 -10.66 20.26
CA ARG A 48 -9.58 -10.31 21.49
C ARG A 48 -11.10 -10.37 21.32
N ALA A 49 -11.63 -9.96 20.18
CA ALA A 49 -13.05 -10.04 19.87
C ALA A 49 -13.51 -11.50 19.84
N MET A 50 -12.82 -12.37 19.11
CA MET A 50 -13.06 -13.82 19.06
C MET A 50 -13.11 -14.45 20.45
N ARG A 51 -12.13 -14.14 21.31
CA ARG A 51 -12.03 -14.74 22.64
C ARG A 51 -13.17 -14.33 23.58
N THR A 52 -13.70 -13.12 23.42
CA THR A 52 -14.69 -12.56 24.36
C THR A 52 -16.11 -12.51 23.78
N ASP A 53 -16.29 -13.02 22.57
CA ASP A 53 -17.54 -13.10 21.79
C ASP A 53 -18.40 -11.82 21.85
N SER A 54 -17.73 -10.67 21.93
CA SER A 54 -18.38 -9.38 22.17
C SER A 54 -18.60 -8.64 20.86
N ALA A 55 -19.88 -8.44 20.51
CA ALA A 55 -20.27 -7.71 19.30
C ALA A 55 -19.69 -6.29 19.22
N PHE A 56 -19.56 -5.59 20.36
CA PHE A 56 -18.93 -4.26 20.41
C PHE A 56 -17.44 -4.28 20.02
N LYS A 57 -16.70 -5.33 20.41
CA LYS A 57 -15.28 -5.48 20.04
C LYS A 57 -15.11 -5.86 18.57
N PHE A 58 -16.07 -6.60 18.01
CA PHE A 58 -16.16 -6.81 16.57
C PHE A 58 -16.43 -5.51 15.81
N GLY A 59 -17.36 -4.67 16.29
CA GLY A 59 -17.61 -3.35 15.69
C GLY A 59 -16.35 -2.48 15.66
N TRP A 60 -15.57 -2.48 16.75
CA TRP A 60 -14.28 -1.78 16.82
C TRP A 60 -13.25 -2.33 15.83
N PHE A 61 -13.21 -3.65 15.63
CA PHE A 61 -12.38 -4.27 14.59
C PHE A 61 -12.75 -3.76 13.20
N PHE A 62 -14.04 -3.76 12.85
CA PHE A 62 -14.48 -3.27 11.53
C PHE A 62 -14.15 -1.79 11.31
N MET A 63 -14.31 -0.93 12.33
CA MET A 63 -13.91 0.47 12.24
C MET A 63 -12.42 0.65 11.95
N LEU A 64 -11.55 -0.09 12.65
CA LEU A 64 -10.11 -0.04 12.39
C LEU A 64 -9.74 -0.64 11.03
N TYR A 65 -10.45 -1.69 10.61
CA TYR A 65 -10.26 -2.31 9.30
C TYR A 65 -10.67 -1.38 8.15
N LEU A 66 -11.69 -0.53 8.33
CA LEU A 66 -12.06 0.47 7.33
C LEU A 66 -10.93 1.45 7.03
N PHE A 67 -10.10 1.83 8.02
CA PHE A 67 -8.92 2.66 7.77
C PHE A 67 -7.87 1.93 6.90
N HIS A 68 -7.75 0.61 7.05
CA HIS A 68 -6.88 -0.18 6.18
C HIS A 68 -7.39 -0.18 4.73
N ILE A 69 -8.68 -0.43 4.53
CA ILE A 69 -9.32 -0.37 3.21
C ILE A 69 -9.15 1.02 2.58
N ALA A 70 -9.38 2.09 3.35
CA ALA A 70 -9.19 3.46 2.89
C ALA A 70 -7.73 3.74 2.47
N PHE A 71 -6.76 3.23 3.22
CA PHE A 71 -5.34 3.32 2.85
C PHE A 71 -5.03 2.55 1.55
N CYS A 72 -5.58 1.34 1.38
CA CYS A 72 -5.38 0.56 0.15
C CYS A 72 -5.97 1.26 -1.08
N ILE A 73 -7.17 1.86 -0.95
CA ILE A 73 -7.78 2.68 -2.01
C ILE A 73 -6.90 3.90 -2.32
N PHE A 74 -6.43 4.60 -1.29
CA PHE A 74 -5.54 5.75 -1.46
C PHE A 74 -4.24 5.36 -2.18
N ALA A 75 -3.65 4.22 -1.81
CA ALA A 75 -2.45 3.68 -2.46
C ALA A 75 -2.69 3.23 -3.90
N ALA A 76 -3.88 2.68 -4.20
CA ALA A 76 -4.26 2.30 -5.56
C ALA A 76 -4.43 3.53 -6.48
N ILE A 77 -4.96 4.64 -5.96
CA ILE A 77 -5.07 5.88 -6.73
C ILE A 77 -3.68 6.55 -6.86
N ALA A 78 -2.89 6.54 -5.78
CA ALA A 78 -1.62 7.25 -5.63
C ALA A 78 -1.68 8.70 -6.14
N PRO A 79 -2.55 9.55 -5.56
CA PRO A 79 -2.65 10.94 -6.00
C PRO A 79 -1.30 11.67 -5.74
N PRO A 80 -0.85 12.55 -6.64
CA PRO A 80 0.50 13.16 -6.60
C PRO A 80 0.66 14.25 -5.54
N ILE A 81 0.08 14.06 -4.35
CA ILE A 81 0.01 15.02 -3.26
C ILE A 81 1.28 14.97 -2.40
N VAL A 82 1.88 13.78 -2.26
CA VAL A 82 3.08 13.56 -1.42
C VAL A 82 4.24 13.12 -2.31
N PHE A 83 5.22 14.02 -2.49
CA PHE A 83 6.47 13.78 -3.23
C PHE A 83 6.30 13.20 -4.65
N HIS A 84 5.62 13.94 -5.53
CA HIS A 84 5.35 13.54 -6.93
C HIS A 84 4.51 12.25 -7.11
N GLY A 85 3.99 11.62 -6.05
CA GLY A 85 3.05 10.50 -6.14
C GLY A 85 3.64 9.15 -6.57
N GLN A 86 4.95 9.07 -6.83
CA GLN A 86 5.59 7.87 -7.40
C GLN A 86 6.03 6.84 -6.35
N SER A 87 5.78 7.08 -5.06
CA SER A 87 6.18 6.21 -3.94
C SER A 87 5.26 5.02 -3.70
N LEU A 88 4.04 5.10 -4.22
CA LEU A 88 3.06 4.03 -4.24
C LEU A 88 2.77 3.69 -5.69
N THR A 89 2.78 2.41 -6.03
CA THR A 89 2.45 1.90 -7.36
C THR A 89 0.94 1.98 -7.62
N GLY A 90 0.39 3.19 -7.60
CA GLY A 90 -1.00 3.44 -7.99
C GLY A 90 -1.14 3.79 -9.47
N ILE A 91 -2.36 3.86 -9.95
CA ILE A 91 -2.67 4.05 -11.37
C ILE A 91 -2.18 5.41 -11.90
N LEU A 92 -2.26 6.48 -11.09
CA LEU A 92 -1.79 7.81 -11.50
C LEU A 92 -0.26 7.83 -11.65
N ALA A 93 0.45 7.18 -10.73
CA ALA A 93 1.91 7.03 -10.82
C ALA A 93 2.32 6.19 -12.03
N ALA A 94 1.56 5.14 -12.37
CA ALA A 94 1.82 4.33 -13.55
C ALA A 94 1.68 5.12 -14.86
N ILE A 95 0.65 5.97 -14.96
CA ILE A 95 0.41 6.82 -16.13
C ILE A 95 1.51 7.88 -16.29
N ASP A 96 1.97 8.47 -15.19
CA ASP A 96 3.04 9.48 -15.20
C ASP A 96 4.40 8.93 -15.66
N VAL A 97 4.70 7.67 -15.30
CA VAL A 97 5.99 7.04 -15.64
C VAL A 97 6.00 6.41 -17.04
N PHE A 98 4.83 6.07 -17.60
CA PHE A 98 4.69 5.39 -18.88
C PHE A 98 5.40 6.08 -20.07
N PRO A 99 5.34 7.42 -20.24
CA PRO A 99 5.99 8.14 -21.34
C PRO A 99 7.52 8.08 -21.29
N HIS A 100 8.09 7.96 -20.09
CA HIS A 100 9.53 7.98 -19.88
C HIS A 100 10.12 6.57 -19.91
N HIS A 101 9.50 5.62 -19.19
CA HIS A 101 10.00 4.26 -19.02
C HIS A 101 8.86 3.23 -18.99
N ALA A 102 8.53 2.69 -20.16
CA ALA A 102 7.45 1.70 -20.32
C ALA A 102 7.59 0.48 -19.37
N LEU A 103 8.81 -0.01 -19.15
CA LEU A 103 9.06 -1.12 -18.21
C LEU A 103 8.64 -0.74 -16.79
N VAL A 104 9.04 0.43 -16.29
CA VAL A 104 8.67 0.88 -14.94
C VAL A 104 7.14 1.07 -14.83
N GLY A 105 6.51 1.62 -15.88
CA GLY A 105 5.04 1.73 -15.96
C GLY A 105 4.31 0.39 -15.83
N ILE A 106 4.80 -0.67 -16.48
CA ILE A 106 4.22 -2.02 -16.36
C ILE A 106 4.33 -2.55 -14.93
N PHE A 107 5.49 -2.38 -14.28
CA PHE A 107 5.64 -2.76 -12.87
C PHE A 107 4.68 -1.98 -11.97
N TYR A 108 4.48 -0.69 -12.22
CA TYR A 108 3.54 0.11 -11.45
C TYR A 108 2.07 -0.31 -11.66
N LEU A 109 1.68 -0.73 -12.88
CA LEU A 109 0.34 -1.29 -13.15
C LEU A 109 0.09 -2.62 -12.44
N VAL A 110 1.09 -3.49 -12.38
CA VAL A 110 0.97 -4.76 -11.62
C VAL A 110 0.83 -4.46 -10.13
N GLY A 111 1.59 -3.48 -9.62
CA GLY A 111 1.48 -3.03 -8.24
C GLY A 111 0.09 -2.45 -7.92
N PHE A 112 -0.50 -1.70 -8.85
CA PHE A 112 -1.88 -1.21 -8.74
C PHE A 112 -2.86 -2.38 -8.64
N GLY A 113 -2.71 -3.41 -9.47
CA GLY A 113 -3.51 -4.64 -9.39
C GLY A 113 -3.45 -5.30 -8.01
N PHE A 114 -2.25 -5.36 -7.40
CA PHE A 114 -2.11 -5.89 -6.04
C PHE A 114 -2.80 -5.01 -4.99
N PHE A 115 -2.71 -3.67 -5.06
CA PHE A 115 -3.44 -2.80 -4.14
C PHE A 115 -4.97 -2.91 -4.30
N CYS A 116 -5.47 -3.11 -5.52
CA CYS A 116 -6.89 -3.41 -5.76
C CYS A 116 -7.30 -4.75 -5.13
N LEU A 117 -6.49 -5.80 -5.30
CA LEU A 117 -6.78 -7.11 -4.69
C LEU A 117 -6.80 -7.02 -3.15
N GLU A 118 -5.85 -6.32 -2.55
CA GLU A 118 -5.82 -6.12 -1.09
C GLU A 118 -7.01 -5.28 -0.58
N THR A 119 -7.59 -4.42 -1.42
CA THR A 119 -8.81 -3.68 -1.06
C THR A 119 -10.04 -4.59 -0.99
N LEU A 120 -10.04 -5.68 -1.76
CA LEU A 120 -11.13 -6.66 -1.80
C LEU A 120 -11.02 -7.73 -0.71
N LEU A 121 -9.85 -7.89 -0.10
CA LEU A 121 -9.56 -8.86 0.97
C LEU A 121 -9.80 -8.26 2.35
#